data_AF-A0A821IDR1-F1
#
_entry.id   AF-A0A821IDR1-F1
#
_cell.length_a   1.000
_cell.length_b   1.000
_cell.length_c   1.000
_cell.angle_alpha   90.00
_cell.angle_beta   90.00
_cell.angle_gamma   90.00
#
_symmetry.space_group_name_H-M   'P 1'
#
loop_
_entity.id
_entity.type
_entity.pdbx_description
1 polymer ?
#
loop_
_entity_poly.entity_id
_entity_poly.type
_entity_poly.pdbx_seq_one_letter_code
_entity_poly.pdbx_strand_id
1 'polypeptide(L)'
;MTKNPDEDNVCSRTERLITEYEQSRDPDSTEIGRQFAQLQQAMINAKDKCPSIEGAKPMNRLKNRYKDVLPYDKYRVILEQENNSDYINASFVEVN
;
A
#
# COMPACT_ATOMS: atom_id res chain seq x y z
N MET A 1 -25.40 -35.89 0.55
CA MET A 1 -24.65 -34.72 1.03
C MET A 1 -23.50 -34.48 0.07
N THR A 2 -23.77 -33.77 -1.03
CA THR A 2 -22.78 -33.41 -2.04
C THR A 2 -22.09 -32.13 -1.58
N LYS A 3 -20.77 -32.19 -1.36
CA LYS A 3 -19.98 -30.98 -1.12
C LYS A 3 -20.08 -30.08 -2.35
N ASN A 4 -20.30 -28.79 -2.13
CA ASN A 4 -20.35 -27.80 -3.19
C ASN A 4 -18.97 -27.75 -3.89
N PRO A 5 -18.89 -27.92 -5.22
CA PRO A 5 -17.62 -27.93 -5.95
C PRO A 5 -16.96 -26.54 -6.09
N ASP A 6 -17.65 -25.47 -5.67
CA ASP A 6 -17.19 -24.08 -5.84
C ASP A 6 -16.45 -23.49 -4.62
N GLU A 7 -16.15 -24.28 -3.59
CA GLU A 7 -15.18 -23.88 -2.56
C GLU A 7 -13.77 -24.34 -2.95
N ASP A 8 -13.30 -23.89 -4.12
CA ASP A 8 -11.87 -23.74 -4.36
C ASP A 8 -11.35 -22.74 -3.31
N ASN A 9 -10.96 -23.30 -2.16
CA ASN A 9 -10.40 -22.59 -1.03
C ASN A 9 -9.34 -21.61 -1.58
N VAL A 10 -9.57 -20.31 -1.37
CA VAL A 10 -8.65 -19.23 -1.79
C VAL A 10 -7.20 -19.54 -1.39
N CYS A 11 -7.01 -20.22 -0.25
CA CYS A 11 -5.71 -20.72 0.21
C CYS A 11 -5.09 -21.71 -0.79
N SER A 12 -5.82 -22.75 -1.20
CA SER A 12 -5.33 -23.76 -2.15
C SER A 12 -5.01 -23.16 -3.52
N ARG A 13 -5.78 -22.15 -3.97
CA ARG A 13 -5.45 -21.40 -5.18
C ARG A 13 -4.19 -20.56 -5.03
N THR A 14 -4.02 -19.91 -3.88
CA THR A 14 -2.86 -19.06 -3.59
C THR A 14 -1.59 -19.88 -3.50
N GLU A 15 -1.62 -21.01 -2.79
CA GLU A 15 -0.49 -21.94 -2.69
C GLU A 15 -0.05 -22.45 -4.06
N ARG A 16 -1.01 -22.78 -4.94
CA ARG A 16 -0.70 -23.19 -6.31
C ARG A 16 0.01 -22.09 -7.10
N LEU A 17 -0.49 -20.85 -7.04
CA LEU A 17 0.12 -19.72 -7.76
C LEU A 17 1.54 -19.41 -7.27
N ILE A 18 1.77 -19.47 -5.95
CA ILE A 18 3.12 -19.29 -5.37
C ILE A 18 4.05 -20.39 -5.88
N THR A 19 3.60 -21.64 -5.84
CA THR A 19 4.40 -22.79 -6.30
C THR A 19 4.76 -22.67 -7.79
N GLU A 20 3.79 -22.32 -8.64
CA GLU A 20 4.01 -22.13 -10.09
C GLU A 20 4.98 -20.98 -10.35
N TYR A 21 4.90 -19.89 -9.58
CA TYR A 21 5.84 -18.79 -9.65
C TYR A 21 7.26 -19.23 -9.25
N GLU A 22 7.40 -20.00 -8.17
CA GLU A 22 8.71 -20.48 -7.70
C GLU A 22 9.36 -21.49 -8.66
N GLN A 23 8.57 -22.29 -9.38
CA GLN A 23 9.08 -23.23 -10.37
C GLN A 23 9.48 -22.54 -11.68
N SER A 24 8.76 -21.48 -12.07
CA SER A 24 9.00 -20.77 -13.32
C SER A 24 9.95 -19.58 -13.17
N ARG A 25 10.23 -19.12 -11.95
CA ARG A 25 11.15 -18.00 -11.73
C ARG A 25 12.56 -18.39 -12.15
N ASP A 26 13.10 -17.58 -13.03
CA ASP A 26 14.53 -17.52 -13.24
C ASP A 26 15.17 -16.83 -12.01
N PRO A 27 16.05 -17.51 -11.25
CA PRO A 27 16.68 -16.93 -10.06
C PRO A 27 17.57 -15.73 -10.38
N ASP A 28 18.07 -15.63 -11.62
CA ASP A 28 18.88 -14.51 -12.10
C ASP A 28 18.01 -13.40 -12.72
N SER A 29 16.68 -13.60 -12.79
CA SER A 29 15.76 -12.61 -13.32
C SER A 29 15.73 -11.35 -12.47
N THR A 30 16.00 -10.22 -13.12
CA THR A 30 15.88 -8.88 -12.55
C THR A 30 14.47 -8.29 -12.72
N GLU A 31 13.51 -9.07 -13.21
CA GLU A 31 12.18 -8.59 -13.60
C GLU A 31 11.43 -7.93 -12.44
N ILE A 32 11.44 -8.52 -11.23
CA ILE A 32 10.87 -7.86 -10.04
C ILE A 32 11.57 -6.52 -9.77
N GLY A 33 12.90 -6.50 -9.85
CA GLY A 33 13.68 -5.27 -9.65
C GLY A 33 13.32 -4.20 -10.67
N ARG A 34 13.15 -4.59 -11.93
CA ARG A 34 12.73 -3.72 -13.03
C ARG A 34 11.31 -3.17 -12.81
N GLN A 35 10.36 -4.03 -12.46
CA GLN A 35 8.97 -3.63 -12.16
C GLN A 35 8.91 -2.71 -10.94
N PHE A 36 9.67 -3.01 -9.88
CA PHE A 36 9.77 -2.16 -8.71
C PHE A 36 10.35 -0.79 -9.04
N ALA A 37 11.39 -0.72 -9.89
CA ALA A 37 11.94 0.56 -10.36
C ALA A 37 10.90 1.39 -11.14
N GLN A 38 10.03 0.74 -11.92
CA GLN A 38 8.92 1.43 -12.60
C GLN A 38 7.91 2.01 -11.60
N LEU A 39 7.58 1.26 -10.53
CA LEU A 39 6.72 1.76 -9.46
C LEU A 39 7.36 2.96 -8.73
N GLN A 40 8.66 2.90 -8.44
CA GLN A 40 9.39 4.02 -7.84
C GLN A 40 9.34 5.27 -8.73
N GLN A 41 9.55 5.12 -10.04
CA GLN A 41 9.44 6.23 -10.98
C GLN A 41 8.02 6.79 -11.03
N ALA A 42 6.99 5.93 -11.01
CA ALA A 42 5.60 6.37 -10.96
C ALA A 42 5.29 7.15 -9.67
N MET A 43 5.82 6.72 -8.52
CA MET A 43 5.70 7.44 -7.25
C MET A 43 6.34 8.83 -7.32
N ILE A 44 7.53 8.95 -7.92
CA ILE A 44 8.19 10.25 -8.13
C ILE A 44 7.31 11.17 -8.98
N ASN A 45 6.79 10.65 -10.09
CA ASN A 45 5.95 11.42 -11.01
C ASN A 45 4.59 11.83 -10.40
N ALA A 46 4.11 11.08 -9.41
CA ALA A 46 2.87 11.37 -8.69
C ALA A 46 3.06 12.35 -7.53
N LYS A 47 4.29 12.59 -7.08
CA LYS A 47 4.59 13.38 -5.87
C LYS A 47 4.00 14.80 -5.91
N ASP A 48 4.06 15.46 -7.06
CA ASP A 48 3.51 16.81 -7.22
C ASP A 48 1.97 16.81 -7.33
N LYS A 49 1.36 15.67 -7.68
CA LYS A 49 -0.09 15.51 -7.82
C LYS A 49 -0.78 15.14 -6.50
N CYS A 50 -0.03 14.57 -5.56
CA CYS A 50 -0.52 14.09 -4.27
C CYS A 50 0.35 14.69 -3.14
N PRO A 51 0.08 15.93 -2.72
CA PRO A 51 0.82 16.56 -1.64
C PRO A 51 0.52 15.93 -0.27
N SER A 52 1.42 16.16 0.70
CA SER A 52 1.31 15.72 2.10
C SER A 52 1.47 16.90 3.07
N ILE A 53 0.79 18.02 2.79
CA ILE A 53 0.98 19.29 3.49
C ILE A 53 0.57 19.15 4.96
N GLU A 54 -0.55 18.48 5.26
CA GLU A 54 -1.03 18.30 6.64
C GLU A 54 -0.06 17.46 7.47
N GLY A 55 0.49 16.40 6.87
CA GLY A 55 1.50 15.56 7.54
C GLY A 55 2.82 16.26 7.79
N ALA A 56 3.19 17.22 6.92
CA ALA A 56 4.44 17.98 7.03
C ALA A 56 4.36 19.15 8.03
N LYS A 57 3.18 19.50 8.52
CA LYS A 57 2.99 20.58 9.49
C LYS A 57 3.79 20.33 10.79
N PRO A 58 4.46 21.35 11.37
CA PRO A 58 5.24 21.20 12.60
C PRO A 58 4.48 20.53 13.76
N MET A 59 3.21 20.89 13.94
CA MET A 59 2.32 20.34 14.98
C MET A 59 2.00 18.85 14.82
N ASN A 60 2.22 18.28 13.64
CA ASN A 60 1.96 16.87 13.32
C ASN A 60 3.25 16.05 13.25
N ARG A 61 4.44 16.68 13.32
CA ARG A 61 5.73 15.99 13.22
C ARG A 61 5.89 14.86 14.25
N LEU A 62 5.49 15.10 15.50
CA LEU A 62 5.58 14.09 16.58
C LEU A 62 4.53 12.96 16.44
N LYS A 63 3.52 13.14 15.57
CA LYS A 63 2.50 12.13 15.27
C LYS A 63 2.93 11.20 14.12
N ASN A 64 4.10 11.43 13.53
CA ASN A 64 4.67 10.63 12.46
C ASN A 64 5.85 9.79 12.99
N ARG A 65 5.86 8.50 12.69
CA ARG A 65 7.00 7.62 13.04
C ARG A 65 8.25 7.97 12.22
N TYR A 66 8.07 8.34 10.96
CA TYR A 66 9.14 8.71 10.03
C TYR A 66 8.82 10.04 9.34
N LYS A 67 9.86 10.83 9.03
CA LYS A 67 9.71 12.18 8.45
C LYS A 67 9.30 12.17 6.98
N ASP A 68 9.60 11.08 6.29
CA ASP A 68 9.46 10.87 4.85
C ASP A 68 8.29 9.95 4.49
N VAL A 69 7.60 9.40 5.50
CA VAL A 69 6.40 8.58 5.34
C VAL A 69 5.21 9.37 5.89
N LEU A 70 4.56 10.13 5.02
CA LEU A 70 3.42 10.99 5.33
C LEU A 70 2.20 10.58 4.49
N PRO A 71 0.97 10.72 5.01
CA PRO A 71 -0.22 10.45 4.21
C PRO A 71 -0.40 11.54 3.15
N TYR A 72 -0.99 11.18 2.01
CA TYR A 72 -1.40 12.17 1.01
C TYR A 72 -2.66 12.90 1.49
N ASP A 73 -2.71 14.22 1.35
CA ASP A 73 -3.83 15.04 1.85
C ASP A 73 -5.17 14.60 1.25
N LYS A 74 -5.17 14.16 -0.02
CA LYS A 74 -6.36 13.68 -0.73
C LYS A 74 -6.96 12.40 -0.13
N TYR A 75 -6.15 11.55 0.47
CA TYR A 75 -6.57 10.21 0.93
C TYR A 75 -6.37 9.99 2.42
N ARG A 76 -5.91 10.99 3.17
CA ARG A 76 -5.70 10.87 4.61
C ARG A 76 -7.01 10.60 5.34
N VAL A 77 -6.92 9.87 6.43
CA VAL A 77 -8.04 9.75 7.38
C VAL A 77 -8.15 11.06 8.17
N ILE A 78 -9.37 11.59 8.29
CA ILE A 78 -9.68 12.79 9.07
C ILE A 78 -10.42 12.33 10.32
N LEU A 79 -9.85 12.60 11.51
CA LEU A 79 -10.47 12.24 12.78
C LEU A 79 -11.59 13.22 13.14
N GLU A 80 -12.70 12.69 13.66
CA GLU A 80 -13.73 13.51 14.31
C GLU A 80 -13.22 14.02 15.66
N GLN A 81 -13.46 15.29 15.96
CA GLN A 81 -12.73 16.04 16.99
C GLN A 81 -13.05 15.58 18.42
N GLU A 82 -12.20 14.72 19.00
CA GLU A 82 -12.15 14.54 20.47
C GLU A 82 -10.95 15.25 21.12
N ASN A 83 -9.87 15.56 20.37
CA ASN A 83 -8.59 16.03 20.95
C ASN A 83 -7.90 17.21 20.20
N ASN A 84 -8.66 18.19 19.69
CA ASN A 84 -8.15 19.40 19.02
C ASN A 84 -7.26 19.17 17.78
N SER A 85 -7.26 17.97 17.19
CA SER A 85 -6.58 17.69 15.93
C SER A 85 -7.31 16.62 15.16
N ASP A 86 -7.45 16.85 13.86
CA ASP A 86 -8.06 15.93 12.88
C ASP A 86 -7.03 14.97 12.25
N TYR A 87 -5.77 15.04 12.69
CA TYR A 87 -4.64 14.39 12.02
C TYR A 87 -4.26 13.06 12.66
N ILE A 88 -4.23 12.03 11.82
CA ILE A 88 -3.54 10.76 12.04
C ILE A 88 -2.72 10.42 10.78
N ASN A 89 -1.55 9.79 10.96
CA ASN A 89 -0.78 9.27 9.83
C ASN A 89 -1.41 7.95 9.34
N ALA A 90 -2.44 8.08 8.52
CA ALA A 90 -3.14 6.97 7.88
C ALA A 90 -3.80 7.45 6.57
N SER A 91 -3.95 6.53 5.62
CA SER A 91 -4.60 6.79 4.34
C SER A 91 -5.65 5.71 4.04
N PHE A 92 -6.74 6.07 3.37
CA PHE A 92 -7.64 5.11 2.76
C PHE A 92 -6.97 4.44 1.56
N VAL A 93 -7.18 3.13 1.41
CA VAL A 93 -6.74 2.34 0.27
C VAL A 93 -7.96 1.60 -0.27
N GLU A 94 -8.22 1.78 -1.57
CA GLU A 94 -9.27 1.05 -2.26
C GLU A 94 -8.77 -0.36 -2.60
N VAL A 95 -9.60 -1.35 -2.29
CA VAL A 95 -9.39 -2.75 -2.69
C VAL A 95 -10.35 -3.04 -3.84
N ASN A 96 -9.79 -3.34 -5.00
CA ASN A 96 -10.54 -3.80 -6.18
C ASN A 96 -10.79 -5.30 -6.13
#